data_AF-A0A926VI22-F1
#
_entry.id   AF-A0A926VI22-F1
#
_cell.length_a   1.000
_cell.length_b   1.000
_cell.length_c   1.000
_cell.angle_alpha   90.00
_cell.angle_beta   90.00
_cell.angle_gamma   90.00
#
_symmetry.space_group_name_H-M   'P 1'
#
loop_
_entity.id
_entity.type
_entity.pdbx_description
1 polymer ?
#
loop_
_entity_poly.entity_id
_entity_poly.type
_entity_poly.pdbx_seq_one_letter_code
_entity_poly.pdbx_strand_id
1 'polypeptide(L)'
;MQRQSLWPVWFPYPISWARACANIAVFSAIMQSAAPSIRRSDEASDLVPIILAALVLHFFGIVLGHHCIIKLVKQKSNWFPGWLSWREGLNGSIILILELLSTSIFVVFLAVSINPYSANAGRNFLLMAMAFLIAVAAYLYHYDFLVRERRTAKMVNRQTSKQKKSSLSPQTLDPIELELDRLRGEMGLNQMKQRKKKDSNS
;
A
#
# COMPACT_ATOMS: atom_id res chain seq x y z
N MET A 1 -22.77 8.98 3.65
CA MET A 1 -23.21 7.58 3.79
C MET A 1 -22.05 6.66 3.41
N GLN A 2 -21.45 5.97 4.38
CA GLN A 2 -20.50 4.90 4.09
C GLN A 2 -21.29 3.71 3.56
N ARG A 3 -21.07 3.29 2.31
CA ARG A 3 -21.60 2.02 1.83
C ARG A 3 -20.92 0.93 2.66
N GLN A 4 -21.68 0.27 3.52
CA GLN A 4 -21.20 -0.93 4.20
C GLN A 4 -20.97 -1.98 3.10
N SER A 5 -19.71 -2.36 2.91
CA SER A 5 -19.36 -3.49 2.08
C SER A 5 -20.07 -4.73 2.64
N LEU A 6 -20.86 -5.41 1.82
CA LEU A 6 -21.46 -6.72 2.16
C LEU A 6 -20.38 -7.81 2.31
N TRP A 7 -19.16 -7.53 1.89
CA TRP A 7 -18.04 -8.45 2.01
C TRP A 7 -17.51 -8.50 3.45
N PRO A 8 -17.33 -9.70 4.03
CA PRO A 8 -16.82 -9.83 5.39
C PRO A 8 -15.40 -9.29 5.49
N VAL A 9 -15.15 -8.44 6.50
CA VAL A 9 -13.86 -7.77 6.71
C VAL A 9 -12.72 -8.76 6.99
N TRP A 10 -13.02 -9.95 7.50
CA TRP A 10 -12.02 -10.97 7.79
C TRP A 10 -11.60 -11.79 6.57
N PHE A 11 -12.39 -11.80 5.48
CA PHE A 11 -12.07 -12.59 4.30
C PHE A 11 -11.41 -11.72 3.23
N PRO A 12 -10.32 -12.16 2.58
CA PRO A 12 -9.65 -11.37 1.56
C PRO A 12 -10.57 -10.99 0.41
N TYR A 13 -10.54 -9.72 0.00
CA TYR A 13 -11.28 -9.27 -1.17
C TYR A 13 -10.80 -9.98 -2.45
N PRO A 14 -11.65 -10.16 -3.48
CA PRO A 14 -11.26 -10.80 -4.75
C PRO A 14 -10.04 -10.15 -5.41
N ILE A 15 -9.89 -8.82 -5.28
CA ILE A 15 -8.74 -8.09 -5.80
C ILE A 15 -7.42 -8.48 -5.09
N SER A 16 -7.47 -8.86 -3.81
CA SER A 16 -6.30 -9.32 -3.06
C SER A 16 -5.83 -10.68 -3.56
N TRP A 17 -6.76 -11.58 -3.89
CA TRP A 17 -6.43 -12.86 -4.54
C TRP A 17 -5.82 -12.66 -5.92
N ALA A 18 -6.40 -11.80 -6.75
CA ALA A 18 -5.85 -11.51 -8.08
C ALA A 18 -4.42 -10.95 -8.00
N ARG A 19 -4.17 -10.05 -7.03
CA ARG A 19 -2.83 -9.50 -6.77
C ARG A 19 -1.86 -10.57 -6.29
N ALA A 20 -2.27 -11.44 -5.36
CA ALA A 20 -1.47 -12.56 -4.91
C ALA A 20 -1.06 -13.47 -6.09
N CYS A 21 -2.02 -13.90 -6.90
CA CYS A 21 -1.76 -14.72 -8.09
C CYS A 21 -0.80 -14.03 -9.07
N ALA A 22 -0.98 -12.73 -9.33
CA ALA A 22 -0.09 -11.98 -10.21
C ALA A 22 1.33 -11.87 -9.63
N ASN A 23 1.46 -11.62 -8.31
CA ASN A 23 2.74 -11.53 -7.62
C ASN A 23 3.53 -12.84 -7.74
N ILE A 24 2.85 -13.96 -7.45
CA ILE A 24 3.42 -15.31 -7.51
C ILE A 24 3.77 -15.68 -8.95
N ALA A 25 2.92 -15.36 -9.93
CA ALA A 25 3.18 -15.65 -11.34
C ALA A 25 4.43 -14.91 -11.84
N VAL A 26 4.58 -13.62 -11.51
CA VAL A 26 5.76 -12.83 -11.89
C VAL A 26 7.03 -13.41 -11.26
N PHE A 27 6.98 -13.72 -9.96
CA PHE A 27 8.15 -14.32 -9.29
C PHE A 27 8.48 -15.70 -9.84
N SER A 28 7.47 -16.54 -10.11
CA SER A 28 7.65 -17.88 -10.69
C SER A 28 8.28 -17.82 -12.08
N ALA A 29 7.86 -16.89 -12.93
CA ALA A 29 8.45 -16.70 -14.25
C ALA A 29 9.94 -16.32 -14.17
N ILE A 30 10.30 -15.44 -13.23
CA ILE A 30 11.70 -15.06 -12.97
C ILE A 30 12.48 -16.29 -12.47
N MET A 31 11.97 -17.03 -11.50
CA MET A 31 12.64 -18.23 -10.96
C MET A 31 12.80 -19.32 -12.01
N GLN A 32 11.83 -19.51 -12.91
CA GLN A 32 11.95 -20.44 -14.03
C GLN A 32 13.08 -20.02 -14.99
N SER A 33 13.21 -18.71 -15.26
CA SER A 33 14.32 -18.20 -16.09
C SER A 33 15.69 -18.37 -15.42
N ALA A 34 15.74 -18.34 -14.08
CA ALA A 34 16.95 -18.56 -13.30
C ALA A 34 17.27 -20.04 -13.03
N ALA A 35 16.33 -20.95 -13.28
CA ALA A 35 16.45 -22.37 -12.95
C ALA A 35 17.71 -23.06 -13.55
N PRO A 36 18.15 -22.77 -14.79
CA PRO A 36 19.38 -23.34 -15.31
C PRO A 36 20.62 -22.93 -14.51
N SER A 37 20.68 -21.69 -14.04
CA SER A 37 21.78 -21.19 -13.21
C SER A 37 21.75 -21.84 -11.84
N ILE A 38 20.57 -21.91 -11.21
CA ILE A 38 20.38 -22.55 -9.89
C ILE A 38 20.81 -24.02 -9.93
N ARG A 39 20.50 -24.74 -11.02
CA ARG A 39 20.88 -26.16 -11.17
C ARG A 39 22.38 -26.40 -11.36
N ARG A 40 23.14 -25.38 -11.78
CA ARG A 40 24.60 -25.46 -11.96
C ARG A 40 25.37 -24.95 -10.75
N SER A 41 24.69 -24.35 -9.78
CA SER A 41 25.30 -23.88 -8.55
C SER A 41 25.64 -25.06 -7.66
N ASP A 42 26.92 -25.27 -7.40
CA ASP A 42 27.40 -26.35 -6.52
C ASP A 42 27.43 -25.90 -5.05
N GLU A 43 27.53 -24.59 -4.81
CA GLU A 43 27.58 -24.01 -3.47
C GLU A 43 26.35 -23.14 -3.15
N ALA A 44 25.98 -23.09 -1.86
CA ALA A 44 24.91 -22.22 -1.39
C ALA A 44 25.27 -20.72 -1.53
N SER A 45 26.56 -20.38 -1.48
CA SER A 45 27.11 -19.03 -1.71
C SER A 45 26.73 -18.49 -3.10
N ASP A 46 26.71 -19.35 -4.13
CA ASP A 46 26.33 -19.00 -5.50
C ASP A 46 24.84 -18.69 -5.66
N LEU A 47 23.99 -19.22 -4.78
CA LEU A 47 22.54 -19.00 -4.83
C LEU A 47 22.15 -17.60 -4.35
N VAL A 48 22.91 -17.02 -3.42
CA VAL A 48 22.63 -15.71 -2.84
C VAL A 48 22.52 -14.61 -3.90
N PRO A 49 23.50 -14.40 -4.82
CA PRO A 49 23.40 -13.37 -5.84
C PRO A 49 22.25 -13.65 -6.82
N ILE A 50 21.94 -14.92 -7.12
CA ILE A 50 20.83 -15.30 -8.01
C ILE A 50 19.49 -14.90 -7.38
N ILE A 51 19.29 -15.22 -6.10
CA ILE A 51 18.06 -14.88 -5.36
C ILE A 51 17.93 -13.36 -5.25
N LEU A 52 19.02 -12.65 -4.94
CA LEU A 52 19.00 -11.19 -4.85
C LEU A 52 18.64 -10.55 -6.20
N ALA A 53 19.23 -11.03 -7.29
CA ALA A 53 18.89 -10.59 -8.63
C ALA A 53 17.41 -10.87 -8.97
N ALA A 54 16.89 -12.04 -8.60
CA ALA A 54 15.48 -12.39 -8.79
C ALA A 54 14.53 -11.44 -8.02
N LEU A 55 14.88 -11.06 -6.79
CA LEU A 55 14.11 -10.10 -5.99
C LEU A 55 14.10 -8.70 -6.61
N VAL A 56 15.25 -8.25 -7.12
CA VAL A 56 15.37 -6.96 -7.84
C VAL A 56 14.54 -6.98 -9.13
N LEU A 57 14.67 -8.04 -9.93
CA LEU A 57 13.88 -8.20 -11.16
C LEU A 57 12.38 -8.26 -10.86
N HIS A 58 11.99 -8.93 -9.78
CA HIS A 58 10.60 -9.01 -9.35
C HIS A 58 10.05 -7.62 -9.00
N PHE A 59 10.79 -6.84 -8.21
CA PHE A 59 10.42 -5.46 -7.88
C PHE A 59 10.15 -4.65 -9.16
N PHE A 60 11.08 -4.64 -10.11
CA PHE A 60 10.91 -3.91 -11.37
C PHE A 60 9.77 -4.47 -12.22
N GLY A 61 9.58 -5.79 -12.26
CA GLY A 61 8.47 -6.44 -12.93
C GLY A 61 7.11 -5.95 -12.45
N ILE A 62 6.92 -5.83 -11.13
CA ILE A 62 5.69 -5.30 -10.54
C ILE A 62 5.52 -3.79 -10.83
N VAL A 63 6.59 -2.99 -10.71
CA VAL A 63 6.55 -1.55 -11.04
C VAL A 63 6.10 -1.34 -12.50
N LEU A 64 6.71 -2.06 -13.44
CA LEU A 64 6.42 -1.97 -14.86
C LEU A 64 5.02 -2.50 -15.17
N GLY A 65 4.64 -3.66 -14.62
CA GLY A 65 3.29 -4.22 -14.80
C GLY A 65 2.20 -3.27 -14.34
N HIS A 66 2.34 -2.70 -13.13
CA HIS A 66 1.39 -1.73 -12.61
C HIS A 66 1.36 -0.43 -13.44
N HIS A 67 2.52 0.05 -13.91
CA HIS A 67 2.59 1.21 -14.80
C HIS A 67 1.85 0.95 -16.12
N CYS A 68 2.05 -0.21 -16.74
CA CYS A 68 1.35 -0.61 -17.95
C CYS A 68 -0.17 -0.66 -17.74
N ILE A 69 -0.64 -1.24 -16.63
CA ILE A 69 -2.07 -1.27 -16.29
C ILE A 69 -2.65 0.14 -16.15
N ILE A 70 -1.96 1.04 -15.44
CA ILE A 70 -2.41 2.45 -15.30
C ILE A 70 -2.48 3.12 -16.67
N LYS A 71 -1.47 2.90 -17.51
CA LYS A 71 -1.41 3.50 -18.85
C LYS A 71 -2.57 3.01 -19.71
N LEU A 72 -2.89 1.73 -19.66
CA LEU A 72 -4.02 1.13 -20.38
C LEU A 72 -5.37 1.66 -19.87
N VAL A 73 -5.57 1.73 -18.56
CA VAL A 73 -6.85 2.13 -17.96
C VAL A 73 -7.09 3.64 -18.06
N LYS A 74 -6.06 4.46 -17.86
CA LYS A 74 -6.21 5.93 -17.78
C LYS A 74 -5.79 6.66 -19.06
N GLN A 75 -5.30 5.94 -20.07
CA GLN A 75 -4.80 6.49 -21.34
C GLN A 75 -3.83 7.69 -21.17
N LYS A 76 -3.05 7.70 -20.09
CA LYS A 76 -2.08 8.79 -19.84
C LYS A 76 -0.77 8.50 -20.56
N SER A 77 -0.18 9.52 -21.20
CA SER A 77 1.00 9.34 -22.06
C SER A 77 2.35 9.31 -21.34
N ASN A 78 2.39 9.35 -20.00
CA ASN A 78 3.67 9.38 -19.30
C ASN A 78 4.47 8.12 -19.57
N TRP A 79 5.71 8.30 -20.04
CA TRP A 79 6.62 7.21 -20.36
C TRP A 79 7.27 6.59 -19.12
N PHE A 80 7.34 7.36 -18.02
CA PHE A 80 7.95 6.92 -16.77
C PHE A 80 6.91 6.46 -15.73
N PRO A 81 7.24 5.42 -14.92
CA PRO A 81 6.41 5.01 -13.79
C PRO A 81 6.25 6.13 -12.77
N GLY A 82 5.00 6.49 -12.48
CA GLY A 82 4.70 7.44 -11.41
C GLY A 82 4.96 6.85 -10.02
N TRP A 83 5.02 7.71 -9.01
CA TRP A 83 5.24 7.33 -7.61
C TRP A 83 4.34 6.20 -7.10
N LEU A 84 3.09 6.14 -7.57
CA LEU A 84 2.16 5.08 -7.20
C LEU A 84 2.63 3.69 -7.65
N SER A 85 3.24 3.57 -8.84
CA SER A 85 3.79 2.31 -9.33
C SER A 85 5.02 1.87 -8.57
N TRP A 86 5.92 2.80 -8.24
CA TRP A 86 7.07 2.52 -7.37
C TRP A 86 6.65 1.99 -6.01
N ARG A 87 5.65 2.63 -5.40
CA ARG A 87 5.08 2.18 -4.13
C ARG A 87 4.46 0.78 -4.24
N GLU A 88 3.78 0.49 -5.34
CA GLU A 88 3.18 -0.83 -5.56
C GLU A 88 4.25 -1.91 -5.75
N GLY A 89 5.33 -1.61 -6.48
CA GLY A 89 6.50 -2.49 -6.58
C GLY A 89 7.11 -2.80 -5.21
N LEU A 90 7.33 -1.77 -4.39
CA LEU A 90 7.89 -1.95 -3.05
C LEU A 90 6.99 -2.80 -2.17
N ASN A 91 5.69 -2.54 -2.19
CA ASN A 91 4.72 -3.32 -1.41
C ASN A 91 4.62 -4.76 -1.90
N GLY A 92 4.67 -5.00 -3.22
CA GLY A 92 4.74 -6.35 -3.78
C GLY A 92 5.97 -7.12 -3.30
N SER A 93 7.15 -6.49 -3.33
CA SER A 93 8.39 -7.10 -2.84
C SER A 93 8.36 -7.39 -1.35
N ILE A 94 7.84 -6.48 -0.52
CA ILE A 94 7.70 -6.73 0.93
C ILE A 94 6.76 -7.91 1.18
N ILE A 95 5.63 -7.96 0.49
CA ILE A 95 4.66 -9.07 0.60
C ILE A 95 5.31 -10.38 0.17
N LEU A 96 6.05 -10.39 -0.94
CA LEU A 96 6.77 -11.57 -1.41
C LEU A 96 7.77 -12.08 -0.36
N ILE A 97 8.57 -11.19 0.26
CA ILE A 97 9.53 -11.59 1.29
C ILE A 97 8.82 -12.22 2.49
N LEU A 98 7.74 -11.59 2.97
CA LEU A 98 6.94 -12.11 4.07
C LEU A 98 6.27 -13.44 3.74
N GLU A 99 5.77 -13.59 2.51
CA GLU A 99 5.17 -14.80 1.97
C GLU A 99 6.18 -15.95 1.90
N LEU A 100 7.38 -15.70 1.36
CA LEU A 100 8.46 -16.69 1.28
C LEU A 100 8.92 -17.13 2.66
N LEU A 101 9.05 -16.19 3.61
CA LEU A 101 9.42 -16.50 5.00
C LEU A 101 8.33 -17.32 5.70
N SER A 102 7.06 -16.95 5.54
CA SER A 102 5.96 -17.71 6.14
C SER A 102 5.82 -19.10 5.53
N THR A 103 6.02 -19.22 4.21
CA THR A 103 5.92 -20.51 3.52
C THR A 103 7.09 -21.41 3.87
N SER A 104 8.31 -20.88 4.02
CA SER A 104 9.48 -21.70 4.41
C SER A 104 9.28 -22.32 5.79
N ILE A 105 8.76 -21.55 6.76
CA ILE A 105 8.41 -22.05 8.09
C ILE A 105 7.35 -23.15 7.99
N PHE A 106 6.31 -22.94 7.20
CA PHE A 106 5.24 -23.93 7.00
C PHE A 106 5.73 -25.21 6.33
N VAL A 107 6.57 -25.11 5.31
CA VAL A 107 7.19 -26.25 4.61
C VAL A 107 8.07 -27.06 5.57
N VAL A 108 8.89 -26.41 6.39
CA VAL A 108 9.69 -27.08 7.42
C VAL A 108 8.79 -27.79 8.44
N PHE A 109 7.74 -27.13 8.92
CA PHE A 109 6.77 -27.72 9.84
C PHE A 109 6.10 -28.97 9.25
N LEU A 110 5.64 -28.90 8.00
CA LEU A 110 5.02 -30.03 7.32
C LEU A 110 6.02 -31.17 7.07
N ALA A 111 7.27 -30.85 6.71
CA ALA A 111 8.31 -31.85 6.46
C ALA A 111 8.67 -32.65 7.72
N VAL A 112 8.62 -32.02 8.90
CA VAL A 112 8.80 -32.69 10.19
C VAL A 112 7.56 -33.51 10.58
N SER A 113 6.37 -33.05 10.22
CA SER A 113 5.10 -33.63 10.66
C SER A 113 4.59 -34.78 9.79
N ILE A 114 4.97 -34.82 8.50
CA ILE A 114 4.46 -35.79 7.53
C ILE A 114 5.52 -36.87 7.26
N ASN A 115 5.13 -38.13 7.40
CA ASN A 115 6.00 -39.26 7.13
C ASN A 115 6.29 -39.37 5.60
N PRO A 116 7.55 -39.21 5.14
CA PRO A 116 7.87 -39.01 3.72
C PRO A 116 7.72 -40.25 2.83
N TYR A 117 7.40 -41.43 3.38
CA TYR A 117 7.46 -42.70 2.65
C TYR A 117 6.26 -43.02 1.74
N SER A 118 5.26 -42.14 1.59
CA SER A 118 4.16 -42.38 0.65
C SER A 118 4.32 -41.55 -0.62
N ALA A 119 4.26 -42.19 -1.79
CA ALA A 119 4.35 -41.52 -3.09
C ALA A 119 3.28 -40.43 -3.29
N ASN A 120 2.11 -40.57 -2.64
CA ASN A 120 1.04 -39.57 -2.65
C ASN A 120 1.28 -38.39 -1.70
N ALA A 121 2.15 -38.54 -0.69
CA ALA A 121 2.46 -37.47 0.26
C ALA A 121 3.13 -36.28 -0.42
N GLY A 122 4.06 -36.52 -1.35
CA GLY A 122 4.80 -35.44 -2.03
C GLY A 122 3.90 -34.51 -2.86
N ARG A 123 2.95 -35.06 -3.63
CA ARG A 123 2.01 -34.26 -4.41
C ARG A 123 1.07 -33.45 -3.52
N ASN A 124 0.49 -34.09 -2.49
CA ASN A 124 -0.43 -33.41 -1.57
C ASN A 124 0.30 -32.32 -0.77
N PHE A 125 1.54 -32.59 -0.35
CA PHE A 125 2.41 -31.62 0.30
C PHE A 125 2.62 -30.37 -0.56
N LEU A 126 2.97 -30.56 -1.84
CA LEU A 126 3.19 -29.45 -2.77
C LEU A 126 1.90 -28.64 -2.99
N LEU A 127 0.76 -29.31 -3.15
CA LEU A 127 -0.54 -28.63 -3.29
C LEU A 127 -0.91 -27.83 -2.03
N MET A 128 -0.66 -28.38 -0.84
CA MET A 128 -0.89 -27.68 0.43
C MET A 128 0.04 -26.47 0.58
N ALA A 129 1.33 -26.61 0.26
CA ALA A 129 2.28 -25.50 0.30
C ALA A 129 1.88 -24.38 -0.68
N MET A 130 1.46 -24.72 -1.89
CA MET A 130 0.99 -23.75 -2.88
C MET A 130 -0.30 -23.06 -2.45
N ALA A 131 -1.27 -23.81 -1.92
CA ALA A 131 -2.52 -23.24 -1.42
C ALA A 131 -2.28 -22.30 -0.22
N PHE A 132 -1.39 -22.71 0.69
CA PHE A 132 -0.98 -21.89 1.83
C PHE A 132 -0.29 -20.60 1.38
N LEU A 133 0.66 -20.71 0.44
CA LEU A 133 1.39 -19.58 -0.13
C LEU A 133 0.43 -18.54 -0.74
N ILE A 134 -0.50 -18.97 -1.61
CA ILE A 134 -1.50 -18.07 -2.21
C ILE A 134 -2.41 -17.45 -1.13
N ALA A 135 -2.84 -18.23 -0.13
CA ALA A 135 -3.69 -17.73 0.93
C ALA A 135 -2.99 -16.65 1.77
N VAL A 136 -1.75 -16.91 2.20
CA VAL A 136 -0.96 -15.94 2.99
C VAL A 136 -0.76 -14.65 2.20
N ALA A 137 -0.38 -14.74 0.93
CA ALA A 137 -0.25 -13.57 0.06
C ALA A 137 -1.55 -12.78 -0.05
N ALA A 138 -2.69 -13.46 -0.25
CA ALA A 138 -3.99 -12.82 -0.34
C ALA A 138 -4.36 -12.09 0.97
N TYR A 139 -4.06 -12.68 2.13
CA TYR A 139 -4.25 -12.04 3.44
C TYR A 139 -3.33 -10.85 3.67
N LEU A 140 -2.07 -10.91 3.23
CA LEU A 140 -1.14 -9.77 3.32
C LEU A 140 -1.59 -8.60 2.44
N TYR A 141 -2.02 -8.86 1.21
CA TYR A 141 -2.62 -7.83 0.34
C TYR A 141 -3.92 -7.27 0.91
N HIS A 142 -4.74 -8.12 1.53
CA HIS A 142 -5.96 -7.68 2.21
C HIS A 142 -5.66 -6.75 3.40
N TYR A 143 -4.65 -7.09 4.20
CA TYR A 143 -4.19 -6.24 5.29
C TYR A 143 -3.70 -4.87 4.78
N ASP A 144 -2.85 -4.84 3.75
CA ASP A 144 -2.38 -3.59 3.13
C ASP A 144 -3.57 -2.76 2.62
N PHE A 145 -4.56 -3.39 1.97
CA PHE A 145 -5.77 -2.72 1.53
C PHE A 145 -6.53 -2.05 2.69
N LEU A 146 -6.78 -2.78 3.79
CA LEU A 146 -7.47 -2.25 4.96
C LEU A 146 -6.69 -1.08 5.61
N VAL A 147 -5.35 -1.18 5.66
CA VAL A 147 -4.50 -0.10 6.19
C VAL A 147 -4.61 1.15 5.32
N ARG A 148 -4.58 1.01 3.99
CA ARG A 148 -4.74 2.12 3.05
C ARG A 148 -6.12 2.76 3.19
N GLU A 149 -7.18 1.97 3.27
CA GLU A 149 -8.55 2.45 3.46
C GLU A 149 -8.69 3.26 4.75
N ARG A 150 -8.19 2.73 5.88
CA ARG A 150 -8.20 3.44 7.17
C ARG A 150 -7.45 4.77 7.12
N ARG A 151 -6.31 4.83 6.43
CA ARG A 151 -5.54 6.07 6.26
C ARG A 151 -6.33 7.11 5.46
N THR A 152 -6.95 6.71 4.36
CA THR A 152 -7.79 7.59 3.54
C THR A 152 -8.99 8.10 4.32
N ALA A 153 -9.69 7.23 5.06
CA ALA A 153 -10.81 7.63 5.91
C ALA A 153 -10.40 8.66 6.97
N LYS A 154 -9.24 8.48 7.61
CA LYS A 154 -8.69 9.47 8.57
C LYS A 154 -8.37 10.81 7.91
N MET A 155 -7.85 10.82 6.68
CA MET A 155 -7.56 12.05 5.94
C MET A 155 -8.84 12.81 5.58
N VAL A 156 -9.85 12.11 5.06
CA VAL A 156 -11.16 12.69 4.74
C VAL A 156 -11.80 13.29 5.99
N ASN A 157 -11.83 12.56 7.11
CA ASN A 157 -12.39 13.06 8.37
C ASN A 157 -11.66 14.30 8.92
N ARG A 158 -10.34 14.40 8.68
CA ARG A 158 -9.55 15.59 9.03
C ARG A 158 -9.84 16.78 8.13
N GLN A 159 -10.08 16.54 6.84
CA GLN A 159 -10.46 17.60 5.90
C GLN A 159 -11.86 18.12 6.20
N THR A 160 -12.83 17.23 6.45
CA THR A 160 -14.20 17.64 6.81
C THR A 160 -14.25 18.37 8.14
N SER A 161 -13.43 17.98 9.14
CA SER A 161 -13.38 18.70 10.41
C SER A 161 -12.73 20.09 10.28
N LYS A 162 -11.69 20.22 9.45
CA LYS A 162 -11.10 21.53 9.12
C LYS A 162 -12.07 22.41 8.35
N GLN A 163 -12.77 21.86 7.36
CA GLN A 163 -13.75 22.59 6.56
C GLN A 163 -14.95 23.02 7.42
N LYS A 164 -15.40 22.17 8.36
CA LYS A 164 -16.44 22.53 9.34
C LYS A 164 -15.96 23.60 10.33
N LYS A 165 -14.68 23.59 10.73
CA LYS A 165 -14.11 24.67 11.56
C LYS A 165 -13.90 25.98 10.79
N SER A 166 -13.57 25.93 9.50
CA SER A 166 -13.44 27.13 8.67
C SER A 166 -14.80 27.67 8.19
N SER A 167 -15.84 26.82 8.15
CA SER A 167 -17.23 27.27 7.90
C SER A 167 -17.96 27.67 9.19
N LEU A 168 -17.41 27.35 10.37
CA LEU A 168 -17.80 27.92 11.66
C LEU A 168 -16.81 29.05 12.03
N SER A 169 -16.79 30.13 11.25
CA SER A 169 -16.75 31.52 11.75
C SER A 169 -16.56 32.51 10.58
N PRO A 170 -17.33 33.62 10.50
CA PRO A 170 -18.28 34.14 11.48
C PRO A 170 -19.70 34.35 10.92
N GLN A 171 -20.71 33.67 11.49
CA GLN A 171 -22.15 34.01 11.50
C GLN A 171 -22.88 32.77 12.06
N THR A 172 -22.79 32.48 13.35
CA THR A 172 -23.51 33.19 14.42
C THR A 172 -22.52 33.65 15.48
N LEU A 173 -22.05 34.88 15.36
CA LEU A 173 -21.66 35.63 16.56
C LEU A 173 -22.93 35.73 17.40
N ASP A 174 -22.86 35.32 18.66
CA ASP A 174 -23.89 35.63 19.65
C ASP A 174 -24.16 37.15 19.51
N PRO A 175 -25.41 37.61 19.33
CA PRO A 175 -25.71 39.04 19.17
C PRO A 175 -25.04 39.89 20.25
N ILE A 176 -24.83 39.33 21.44
CA ILE A 176 -24.12 39.93 22.56
C ILE A 176 -22.64 40.22 22.24
N GLU A 177 -21.92 39.29 21.60
CA GLU A 177 -20.52 39.51 21.23
C GLU A 177 -20.38 40.57 20.13
N LEU A 178 -21.34 40.61 19.20
CA LEU A 178 -21.37 41.60 18.12
C LEU A 178 -21.67 43.00 18.68
N GLU A 179 -22.51 43.10 19.71
CA GLU A 179 -22.80 44.35 20.43
C GLU A 179 -21.63 44.79 21.32
N LEU A 180 -20.93 43.86 21.97
CA LEU A 180 -19.72 44.14 22.76
C LEU A 180 -18.56 44.66 21.90
N ASP A 181 -18.33 44.08 20.73
CA ASP A 181 -17.30 44.57 19.82
C ASP A 181 -17.67 45.92 19.20
N ARG A 182 -18.97 46.15 18.95
CA ARG A 182 -19.46 47.48 18.56
C ARG A 182 -19.21 48.51 19.65
N LEU A 183 -19.54 48.20 20.91
CA LEU A 183 -19.28 49.07 22.05
C LEU A 183 -17.78 49.33 22.27
N ARG A 184 -16.92 48.33 22.06
CA ARG A 184 -15.45 48.52 22.09
C ARG A 184 -14.94 49.41 20.97
N GLY A 185 -15.54 49.32 19.78
CA GLY A 185 -15.26 50.22 18.66
C GLY A 185 -15.68 51.65 18.94
N GLU A 186 -16.88 51.84 19.52
CA GLU A 186 -17.42 53.14 19.90
C GLU A 186 -16.67 53.77 21.09
N MET A 187 -16.11 52.96 22.00
CA MET A 187 -15.23 53.43 23.09
C MET A 187 -13.80 53.81 22.63
N GLY A 188 -13.49 53.72 21.33
CA GLY A 188 -12.21 54.19 20.79
C GLY A 188 -10.97 53.41 21.24
N LEU A 189 -11.14 52.22 21.82
CA LEU A 189 -10.03 51.40 22.33
C LEU A 189 -9.15 50.79 21.23
N ASN A 190 -9.62 50.80 19.98
CA ASN A 190 -8.88 50.33 18.82
C ASN A 190 -8.53 51.51 17.88
N GLN A 191 -7.69 52.44 18.36
CA GLN A 191 -6.97 53.29 17.41
C GLN A 191 -5.99 52.42 16.62
N MET A 192 -6.38 52.04 15.41
CA MET A 192 -5.48 51.43 14.43
C MET A 192 -4.28 52.37 14.21
N LYS A 193 -3.10 51.90 14.62
CA LYS A 193 -1.82 52.59 14.40
C LYS A 193 -1.62 52.80 12.90
N GLN A 194 -1.86 54.02 12.42
CA GLN A 194 -1.65 54.36 11.01
C GLN A 194 -0.20 54.09 10.62
N ARG A 195 -0.01 53.17 9.67
CA ARG A 195 1.31 52.78 9.17
C ARG A 195 1.81 53.91 8.28
N LYS A 196 2.77 54.69 8.79
CA LYS A 196 3.44 55.79 8.09
C LYS A 196 4.00 55.27 6.75
N LYS A 197 3.42 55.72 5.64
CA LYS A 197 3.93 55.46 4.28
C LYS A 197 5.31 56.11 4.20
N LYS A 198 6.35 55.31 3.96
CA LYS A 198 7.71 55.80 3.77
C LYS A 198 7.83 56.19 2.31
N ASP A 199 7.83 57.49 2.04
CA ASP A 199 8.10 58.05 0.72
C ASP A 199 9.54 57.67 0.34
N SER A 200 9.66 56.91 -0.75
CA SER A 200 10.92 56.67 -1.44
C SER A 200 11.07 57.75 -2.51
N ASN A 201 11.87 58.78 -2.20
CA ASN A 201 12.52 59.63 -3.17
C ASN A 201 14.03 59.42 -3.05
N SER A 202 14.69 59.57 -4.21
CA SER A 202 16.12 59.44 -4.55
C SER A 202 16.64 58.03 -4.78
#